data_AF-A0A954WJW2-F1
#
_entry.id   AF-A0A954WJW2-F1
#
_cell.length_a   1.000
_cell.length_b   1.000
_cell.length_c   1.000
_cell.angle_alpha   90.00
_cell.angle_beta   90.00
_cell.angle_gamma   90.00
#
_symmetry.space_group_name_H-M   'P 1'
#
loop_
_entity.id
_entity.type
_entity.pdbx_description
1 polymer ?
#
loop_
_entity_poly.entity_id
_entity_poly.type
_entity_poly.pdbx_seq_one_letter_code
_entity_poly.pdbx_strand_id
1 'polypeptide(L)'
;ILAAVAAPKLLNTSSAATDNSLRQSLSVVRDAIELYAAQNNGALPGQSDNLQADLANYLRGGVLPNSPVGSKLNSVKYSTGTGAISGESGTASTVAGWNYNKTTGEFICNFNGATTSNSSINYDDL
;
A
#
# COMPACT_ATOMS: atom_id res chain seq x y z
N ILE A 1 35.18 23.08 -5.69
CA ILE A 1 33.99 23.30 -4.85
C ILE A 1 32.76 23.24 -5.76
N LEU A 2 32.15 22.05 -5.91
CA LEU A 2 31.03 21.83 -6.85
C LEU A 2 30.07 20.73 -6.37
N ALA A 3 29.94 20.52 -5.04
CA ALA A 3 29.10 19.44 -4.47
C ALA A 3 27.82 19.96 -3.78
N ALA A 4 27.69 21.27 -3.53
CA ALA A 4 26.60 21.81 -2.71
C ALA A 4 25.30 22.10 -3.48
N VAL A 5 25.31 22.15 -4.82
CA VAL A 5 24.16 22.60 -5.61
C VAL A 5 23.27 21.44 -6.10
N ALA A 6 23.76 20.19 -6.08
CA ALA A 6 23.00 19.02 -6.54
C ALA A 6 22.17 18.35 -5.44
N ALA A 7 22.54 18.51 -4.16
CA ALA A 7 21.88 17.84 -3.04
C ALA A 7 20.38 18.19 -2.87
N PRO A 8 19.92 19.46 -3.06
CA PRO A 8 18.50 19.77 -2.86
C PRO A 8 17.58 19.10 -3.89
N LYS A 9 18.03 18.97 -5.15
CA LYS A 9 17.23 18.31 -6.20
C LYS A 9 17.18 16.79 -6.03
N LEU A 10 18.26 16.19 -5.57
CA LEU A 10 18.34 14.73 -5.36
C LEU A 10 17.40 14.27 -4.25
N LEU A 11 17.31 15.01 -3.14
CA LEU A 11 16.41 14.68 -2.01
C LEU A 11 14.93 14.78 -2.41
N ASN A 12 14.54 15.85 -3.12
CA ASN A 12 13.17 16.01 -3.63
C ASN A 12 12.80 14.93 -4.66
N THR A 13 13.77 14.48 -5.47
CA THR A 13 13.56 13.41 -6.45
C THR A 13 13.33 12.06 -5.78
N SER A 14 14.08 11.73 -4.72
CA SER A 14 13.89 10.49 -3.96
C SER A 14 12.55 10.42 -3.22
N SER A 15 12.08 11.56 -2.72
CA SER A 15 10.77 11.70 -2.08
C SER A 15 9.62 11.42 -3.06
N ALA A 16 9.60 12.10 -4.20
CA ALA A 16 8.61 11.85 -5.25
C ALA A 16 8.67 10.41 -5.79
N ALA A 17 9.86 9.81 -5.86
CA ALA A 17 10.00 8.41 -6.25
C ALA A 17 9.34 7.44 -5.26
N THR A 18 9.42 7.72 -3.95
CA THR A 18 8.77 6.89 -2.91
C THR A 18 7.25 6.96 -3.04
N ASP A 19 6.70 8.17 -3.19
CA ASP A 19 5.27 8.39 -3.35
C ASP A 19 4.74 7.70 -4.62
N ASN A 20 5.47 7.80 -5.73
CA ASN A 20 5.11 7.12 -6.99
C ASN A 20 5.23 5.60 -6.89
N SER A 21 6.24 5.08 -6.17
CA SER A 21 6.40 3.64 -5.95
C SER A 21 5.24 3.06 -5.15
N LEU A 22 4.72 3.82 -4.17
CA LEU A 22 3.55 3.42 -3.41
C LEU A 22 2.30 3.39 -4.29
N ARG A 23 2.05 4.45 -5.07
CA ARG A 23 0.91 4.52 -6.00
C ARG A 23 0.92 3.37 -7.00
N GLN A 24 2.09 3.05 -7.55
CA GLN A 24 2.24 1.92 -8.47
C GLN A 24 1.94 0.59 -7.76
N SER A 25 2.44 0.39 -6.55
CA SER A 25 2.19 -0.83 -5.78
C SER A 25 0.71 -0.99 -5.43
N LEU A 26 0.06 0.10 -5.04
CA LEU A 26 -1.38 0.15 -4.77
C LEU A 26 -2.19 -0.18 -6.03
N SER A 27 -1.85 0.40 -7.19
CA SER A 27 -2.51 0.07 -8.46
C SER A 27 -2.42 -1.42 -8.76
N VAL A 28 -1.22 -2.00 -8.70
CA VAL A 28 -1.01 -3.43 -9.00
C VAL A 28 -1.83 -4.35 -8.09
N VAL A 29 -1.89 -4.06 -6.79
CA VAL A 29 -2.65 -4.91 -5.85
C VAL A 29 -4.16 -4.68 -5.98
N ARG A 30 -4.61 -3.43 -6.16
CA ARG A 30 -6.02 -3.11 -6.38
C ARG A 30 -6.54 -3.75 -7.67
N ASP A 31 -5.78 -3.67 -8.77
CA ASP A 31 -6.11 -4.34 -10.03
C ASP A 31 -6.20 -5.87 -9.86
N ALA A 32 -5.31 -6.46 -9.06
CA ALA A 32 -5.36 -7.90 -8.75
C ALA A 32 -6.60 -8.28 -7.92
N ILE A 33 -7.01 -7.43 -6.96
CA ILE A 33 -8.23 -7.62 -6.17
C ILE A 33 -9.47 -7.55 -7.07
N GLU A 34 -9.52 -6.57 -7.97
CA GLU A 34 -10.62 -6.43 -8.93
C GLU A 34 -10.69 -7.64 -9.88
N LEU A 35 -9.54 -8.09 -10.40
CA LEU A 35 -9.48 -9.25 -11.28
C LEU A 35 -9.88 -10.54 -10.55
N TYR A 36 -9.48 -10.72 -9.29
CA TYR A 36 -9.93 -11.82 -8.45
C TYR A 36 -11.46 -11.78 -8.30
N ALA A 37 -12.02 -10.62 -7.92
CA ALA A 37 -13.46 -10.49 -7.71
C ALA A 37 -14.24 -10.77 -9.01
N ALA A 38 -13.75 -10.29 -10.15
CA ALA A 38 -14.36 -10.55 -11.46
C ALA A 38 -14.41 -12.05 -11.80
N GLN A 39 -13.38 -12.81 -11.43
CA GLN A 39 -13.31 -14.25 -11.68
C GLN A 39 -14.05 -15.09 -10.64
N ASN A 40 -14.30 -14.55 -9.44
CA ASN A 40 -14.91 -15.26 -8.32
C ASN A 40 -16.33 -14.75 -8.02
N ASN A 41 -17.11 -14.41 -9.05
CA ASN A 41 -18.51 -13.98 -8.93
C ASN A 41 -18.74 -12.80 -7.97
N GLY A 42 -17.78 -11.87 -7.89
CA GLY A 42 -17.81 -10.72 -6.99
C GLY A 42 -17.35 -11.00 -5.57
N ALA A 43 -16.92 -12.23 -5.25
CA ALA A 43 -16.33 -12.54 -3.96
C ALA A 43 -14.98 -11.84 -3.81
N LEU A 44 -14.82 -11.11 -2.70
CA LEU A 44 -13.57 -10.44 -2.36
C LEU A 44 -12.55 -11.42 -1.78
N PRO A 45 -11.25 -11.29 -2.11
CA PRO A 45 -10.19 -12.15 -1.60
C PRO A 45 -9.90 -11.86 -0.11
N GLY A 46 -9.14 -12.73 0.53
CA GLY A 46 -8.59 -12.55 1.87
C GLY A 46 -9.57 -12.84 3.01
N GLN A 47 -10.70 -13.51 2.75
CA GLN A 47 -11.71 -13.78 3.79
C GLN A 47 -11.17 -14.60 4.97
N SER A 48 -10.18 -15.47 4.70
CA SER A 48 -9.46 -16.30 5.66
C SER A 48 -8.21 -15.62 6.26
N ASP A 49 -8.10 -14.29 6.16
CA ASP A 49 -6.91 -13.52 6.53
C ASP A 49 -5.65 -13.95 5.75
N ASN A 50 -5.84 -14.42 4.51
CA ASN A 50 -4.77 -14.86 3.62
C ASN A 50 -4.90 -14.28 2.20
N LEU A 51 -4.92 -12.94 2.12
CA LEU A 51 -4.98 -12.19 0.86
C LEU A 51 -3.87 -12.60 -0.12
N GLN A 52 -2.67 -12.88 0.40
CA GLN A 52 -1.54 -13.24 -0.46
C GLN A 52 -1.74 -14.57 -1.19
N ALA A 53 -2.33 -15.59 -0.54
CA ALA A 53 -2.62 -16.86 -1.20
C ALA A 53 -3.70 -16.69 -2.28
N ASP A 54 -4.75 -15.92 -1.98
CA ASP A 54 -5.84 -15.68 -2.93
C ASP A 54 -5.38 -14.88 -4.15
N LEU A 55 -4.43 -13.95 -3.98
CA LEU A 55 -3.89 -13.12 -5.07
C LEU A 55 -2.65 -13.72 -5.76
N ALA A 56 -2.17 -14.89 -5.36
CA ALA A 56 -0.90 -15.44 -5.86
C ALA A 56 -0.87 -15.63 -7.39
N ASN A 57 -2.01 -15.96 -8.01
CA ASN A 57 -2.13 -16.13 -9.46
C ASN A 57 -2.41 -14.81 -10.22
N TYR A 58 -2.69 -13.73 -9.49
CA TYR A 58 -3.07 -12.42 -10.03
C TYR A 58 -1.92 -11.41 -9.95
N LEU A 59 -0.92 -11.69 -9.09
CA LEU A 59 0.26 -10.86 -8.92
C LEU A 59 1.47 -11.45 -9.64
N ARG A 60 2.24 -10.60 -10.30
CA ARG A 60 3.52 -10.99 -10.89
C ARG A 60 4.49 -11.37 -9.76
N GLY A 61 4.86 -12.64 -9.69
CA GLY A 61 5.72 -13.19 -8.64
C GLY A 61 4.96 -13.81 -7.46
N GLY A 62 3.62 -13.80 -7.47
CA GLY A 62 2.76 -14.50 -6.52
C GLY A 62 2.88 -14.06 -5.06
N VAL A 63 3.46 -12.89 -4.83
CA VAL A 63 3.64 -12.30 -3.50
C VAL A 63 3.22 -10.84 -3.53
N LEU A 64 2.73 -10.35 -2.39
CA LEU A 64 2.48 -8.92 -2.23
C LEU A 64 3.82 -8.16 -2.23
N PRO A 65 3.88 -6.97 -2.86
CA PRO A 65 5.03 -6.10 -2.73
C PRO A 65 5.17 -5.63 -1.29
N ASN A 66 6.41 -5.33 -0.88
CA ASN A 66 6.65 -4.62 0.37
C ASN A 66 6.11 -3.19 0.25
N SER A 67 5.48 -2.68 1.30
CA SER A 67 5.07 -1.28 1.33
C SER A 67 6.31 -0.36 1.22
N PRO A 68 6.33 0.67 0.37
CA PRO A 68 7.46 1.60 0.30
C PRO A 68 7.58 2.50 1.54
N VAL A 69 6.51 2.61 2.33
CA VAL A 69 6.36 3.52 3.48
C VAL A 69 5.93 2.76 4.74
N GLY A 70 5.96 3.44 5.89
CA GLY A 70 5.64 2.82 7.17
C GLY A 70 6.60 1.68 7.50
N SER A 71 6.05 0.51 7.81
CA SER A 71 6.78 -0.68 8.28
C SER A 71 7.65 -1.37 7.23
N LYS A 72 7.38 -1.09 5.95
CA LYS A 72 8.05 -1.72 4.80
C LYS A 72 7.95 -3.23 4.72
N LEU A 73 6.94 -3.80 5.36
CA LEU A 73 6.58 -5.21 5.25
C LEU A 73 5.58 -5.42 4.10
N ASN A 74 5.41 -6.67 3.67
CA ASN A 74 4.33 -7.09 2.80
C ASN A 74 3.16 -7.74 3.56
N SER A 75 3.23 -7.82 4.90
CA SER A 75 2.15 -8.32 5.73
C SER A 75 0.94 -7.38 5.71
N VAL A 76 -0.24 -7.97 5.90
CA VAL A 76 -1.53 -7.31 5.76
C VAL A 76 -2.24 -7.33 7.11
N LYS A 77 -2.71 -6.16 7.55
CA LYS A 77 -3.70 -6.03 8.60
C LYS A 77 -5.08 -6.18 7.98
N TYR A 78 -5.92 -6.98 8.60
CA TYR A 78 -7.29 -7.20 8.13
C TYR A 78 -8.28 -6.41 8.97
N SER A 79 -9.13 -5.67 8.29
CA SER A 79 -10.25 -4.93 8.86
C SER A 79 -11.57 -5.52 8.35
N THR A 80 -12.64 -5.29 9.10
CA THR A 80 -14.00 -5.70 8.75
C THR A 80 -14.97 -4.55 8.95
N GLY A 81 -16.15 -4.64 8.33
CA GLY A 81 -17.17 -3.60 8.38
C GLY A 81 -17.15 -2.68 7.16
N THR A 82 -18.14 -1.81 7.05
CA THR A 82 -18.37 -1.00 5.83
C THR A 82 -17.78 0.41 5.90
N GLY A 83 -17.11 0.76 7.01
CA GLY A 83 -16.44 2.05 7.16
C GLY A 83 -15.13 2.10 6.37
N ALA A 84 -14.71 3.32 6.03
CA ALA A 84 -13.38 3.56 5.48
C ALA A 84 -12.30 3.11 6.48
N ILE A 85 -11.22 2.51 5.96
CA ILE A 85 -10.06 2.15 6.77
C ILE A 85 -9.01 3.25 6.75
N SER A 86 -8.20 3.34 7.81
CA SER A 86 -7.10 4.29 7.91
C SER A 86 -5.79 3.57 8.24
N GLY A 87 -4.67 4.21 7.92
CA GLY A 87 -3.34 3.77 8.28
C GLY A 87 -3.06 3.94 9.77
N GLU A 88 -2.08 3.20 10.28
CA GLU A 88 -1.58 3.38 11.64
C GLU A 88 -0.60 4.54 11.76
N SER A 89 -0.56 5.12 12.97
CA SER A 89 0.37 6.19 13.32
C SER A 89 1.78 5.67 13.56
N GLY A 90 2.76 6.36 12.98
CA GLY A 90 4.19 6.14 13.21
C GLY A 90 4.87 5.26 12.16
N THR A 91 6.18 5.46 11.97
CA THR A 91 7.02 4.68 11.03
C THR A 91 7.20 3.21 11.46
N ALA A 92 6.57 2.79 12.55
CA ALA A 92 6.75 1.50 13.20
C ALA A 92 5.40 0.81 13.46
N SER A 93 4.50 0.76 12.49
CA SER A 93 3.53 -0.35 12.49
C SER A 93 4.31 -1.65 12.37
N THR A 94 4.76 -2.26 13.46
CA THR A 94 5.61 -3.46 13.39
C THR A 94 4.87 -4.69 12.88
N VAL A 95 3.57 -4.56 12.57
CA VAL A 95 2.65 -5.67 12.33
C VAL A 95 2.35 -5.84 10.85
N ALA A 96 2.09 -4.75 10.11
CA ALA A 96 1.66 -4.81 8.71
C ALA A 96 2.13 -3.62 7.88
N GLY A 97 2.45 -3.85 6.61
CA GLY A 97 2.70 -2.80 5.62
C GLY A 97 1.44 -2.31 4.92
N TRP A 98 0.41 -3.16 4.88
CA TRP A 98 -0.86 -2.92 4.19
C TRP A 98 -2.04 -3.07 5.14
N ASN A 99 -3.11 -2.33 4.89
CA ASN A 99 -4.40 -2.51 5.57
C ASN A 99 -5.45 -2.82 4.51
N TYR A 100 -6.20 -3.90 4.73
CA TYR A 100 -7.19 -4.41 3.79
C TYR A 100 -8.53 -4.63 4.50
N ASN A 101 -9.60 -4.10 3.93
CA ASN A 101 -10.96 -4.34 4.41
C ASN A 101 -11.58 -5.50 3.63
N LYS A 102 -11.80 -6.63 4.33
CA LYS A 102 -12.36 -7.85 3.73
C LYS A 102 -13.82 -7.71 3.31
N THR A 103 -14.52 -6.71 3.85
CA THR A 103 -15.94 -6.45 3.56
C THR A 103 -16.10 -5.53 2.36
N THR A 104 -15.26 -4.51 2.21
CA THR A 104 -15.40 -3.51 1.12
C THR A 104 -14.41 -3.72 -0.03
N GLY A 105 -13.32 -4.45 0.19
CA GLY A 105 -12.24 -4.61 -0.79
C GLY A 105 -11.23 -3.45 -0.77
N GLU A 106 -11.42 -2.48 0.13
CA GLU A 106 -10.53 -1.32 0.26
C GLU A 106 -9.12 -1.77 0.69
N PHE A 107 -8.12 -1.32 -0.06
CA PHE A 107 -6.71 -1.65 0.16
C PHE A 107 -5.89 -0.36 0.20
N ILE A 108 -5.23 -0.11 1.32
CA ILE A 108 -4.40 1.08 1.57
C ILE A 108 -3.05 0.68 2.16
N CYS A 109 -2.09 1.60 2.16
CA CYS A 109 -0.90 1.41 2.99
C CYS A 109 -1.27 1.54 4.47
N ASN A 110 -0.60 0.76 5.34
CA ASN A 110 -0.83 0.84 6.78
C ASN A 110 0.03 1.94 7.42
N PHE A 111 -0.08 3.17 6.92
CA PHE A 111 0.68 4.31 7.44
C PHE A 111 -0.05 5.63 7.14
N ASN A 112 -0.37 6.39 8.19
CA ASN A 112 -1.08 7.67 8.07
C ASN A 112 -0.16 8.90 8.05
N GLY A 113 1.14 8.70 7.81
CA GLY A 113 2.07 9.82 7.69
C GLY A 113 1.83 10.61 6.42
N ALA A 114 2.16 11.91 6.46
CA ALA A 114 2.03 12.78 5.30
C ALA A 114 2.97 12.36 4.16
N THR A 115 2.50 12.50 2.91
CA THR A 115 3.33 12.25 1.73
C THR A 115 4.48 13.25 1.67
N THR A 116 5.61 12.80 1.15
CA THR A 116 6.81 13.63 1.09
C THR A 116 6.73 14.71 0.00
N SER A 117 5.95 14.49 -1.05
CA SER A 117 5.70 15.47 -2.10
C SER A 117 4.60 16.48 -1.76
N ASN A 118 3.63 16.11 -0.92
CA ASN A 118 2.57 17.01 -0.45
C ASN A 118 2.16 16.67 1.00
N SER A 119 2.60 17.50 1.95
CA SER A 119 2.34 17.28 3.37
C SER A 119 0.87 17.43 3.80
N SER A 120 -0.02 17.85 2.89
CA SER A 120 -1.47 17.95 3.15
C SER A 120 -2.23 16.67 2.81
N ILE A 121 -1.55 15.68 2.24
CA ILE A 121 -2.10 14.38 1.85
C ILE A 121 -1.37 13.33 2.69
N ASN A 122 -2.10 12.39 3.28
CA ASN A 122 -1.49 11.25 3.96
C ASN A 122 -1.29 10.07 3.01
N TYR A 123 -0.37 9.17 3.36
CA TYR A 123 -0.07 8.01 2.54
C TYR A 123 -1.22 7.00 2.44
N ASP A 124 -2.09 6.93 3.44
CA ASP A 124 -3.30 6.12 3.45
C ASP A 124 -4.43 6.69 2.58
N ASP A 125 -4.35 7.96 2.20
CA ASP A 125 -5.28 8.62 1.27
C ASP A 125 -4.91 8.44 -0.22
N LEU A 126 -3.82 7.70 -0.52
CA LEU A 126 -3.32 7.46 -1.90
C LEU A 126 -3.98 6.27 -2.60
#